data_AF-A0A2T2RR41-F1
#
_entry.id   AF-A0A2T2RR41-F1
#
_cell.length_a   1.000
_cell.length_b   1.000
_cell.length_c   1.000
_cell.angle_alpha   90.00
_cell.angle_beta   90.00
_cell.angle_gamma   90.00
#
_symmetry.space_group_name_H-M   'P 1'
#
loop_
_entity.id
_entity.type
_entity.pdbx_description
1 polymer ?
#
loop_
_entity_poly.entity_id
_entity_poly.type
_entity_poly.pdbx_seq_one_letter_code
_entity_poly.pdbx_strand_id
1 'polypeptide(L)'
;MRAHGNFTEYVPHGLLFLVAVELMSSQTWLVWLLGGVLTVARIAHVYGLIKTYGPSLGRAIVFLGTWFVYVVGASACVYYGFIGII
;
A
#
# COMPACT_ATOMS: atom_id res chain seq x y z
N MET A 1 19.32 -10.37 0.58
CA MET A 1 18.03 -10.94 0.13
C MET A 1 16.79 -10.54 0.97
N ARG A 2 16.85 -9.59 1.93
CA ARG A 2 15.66 -9.21 2.75
C ARG A 2 14.76 -8.14 2.10
N ALA A 3 15.34 -7.22 1.34
CA ALA A 3 14.58 -6.15 0.68
C ALA A 3 13.63 -6.67 -0.40
N HIS A 4 14.05 -7.69 -1.14
CA HIS A 4 13.25 -8.33 -2.18
C HIS A 4 12.09 -9.15 -1.59
N GLY A 5 12.32 -9.87 -0.48
CA GLY A 5 11.26 -10.59 0.24
C GLY A 5 10.13 -9.67 0.71
N ASN A 6 10.48 -8.56 1.39
CA ASN A 6 9.49 -7.55 1.78
C ASN A 6 8.71 -7.02 0.56
N PHE A 7 9.37 -6.78 -0.57
CA PHE A 7 8.66 -6.30 -1.76
C PHE A 7 7.65 -7.33 -2.26
N THR A 8 8.05 -8.59 -2.37
CA THR A 8 7.20 -9.71 -2.81
C THR A 8 6.03 -10.00 -1.87
N GLU A 9 6.16 -9.71 -0.58
CA GLU A 9 5.04 -9.88 0.37
C GLU A 9 4.09 -8.68 0.31
N TYR A 10 4.63 -7.47 0.46
CA TYR A 10 3.78 -6.32 0.74
C TYR A 10 3.13 -5.69 -0.49
N VAL A 11 3.83 -5.68 -1.63
CA VAL A 11 3.34 -5.01 -2.85
C VAL A 11 2.19 -5.78 -3.50
N PRO A 12 2.26 -7.10 -3.70
CA PRO A 12 1.14 -7.85 -4.28
C PRO A 12 -0.12 -7.76 -3.43
N HIS A 13 0.01 -7.81 -2.09
CA HIS A 13 -1.13 -7.61 -1.18
C HIS A 13 -1.74 -6.21 -1.30
N GLY A 14 -0.92 -5.15 -1.40
CA GLY A 14 -1.42 -3.79 -1.61
C GLY A 14 -2.16 -3.64 -2.95
N LEU A 15 -1.63 -4.25 -4.01
CA LEU A 15 -2.29 -4.30 -5.33
C LEU A 15 -3.58 -5.10 -5.30
N LEU A 16 -3.64 -6.18 -4.51
CA LEU A 16 -4.85 -6.99 -4.36
C LEU A 16 -6.00 -6.18 -3.74
N PHE A 17 -5.72 -5.37 -2.70
CA PHE A 17 -6.71 -4.43 -2.17
C PHE A 17 -7.14 -3.38 -3.20
N LEU A 18 -6.20 -2.86 -3.99
CA LEU A 18 -6.49 -1.86 -5.02
C LEU A 18 -7.45 -2.40 -6.08
N VAL A 19 -7.16 -3.60 -6.61
CA VAL A 19 -8.00 -4.28 -7.60
C VAL A 19 -9.36 -4.63 -7.01
N ALA A 20 -9.41 -5.12 -5.75
CA ALA A 20 -10.68 -5.43 -5.10
C ALA A 20 -11.59 -4.19 -4.98
N VAL A 21 -11.03 -3.05 -4.53
CA VAL A 21 -11.75 -1.78 -4.43
C VAL A 21 -12.23 -1.29 -5.79
N GLU A 22 -11.41 -1.42 -6.83
CA GLU A 22 -11.77 -1.03 -8.20
C GLU A 22 -12.91 -1.89 -8.77
N LEU A 23 -12.87 -3.21 -8.56
CA LEU A 23 -13.94 -4.14 -8.97
C LEU A 23 -15.27 -3.86 -8.26
N MET A 24 -15.25 -3.28 -7.07
CA MET A 24 -16.44 -2.87 -6.33
C MET A 24 -17.05 -1.55 -6.81
N SER A 25 -16.58 -0.98 -7.94
CA SER A 25 -17.00 0.33 -8.46
C SER A 25 -16.86 1.46 -7.44
N SER A 26 -15.81 1.40 -6.62
CA SER A 26 -15.42 2.45 -5.67
C SER A 26 -15.19 3.80 -6.35
N GLN A 27 -15.29 4.87 -5.57
CA GLN A 27 -14.86 6.21 -6.02
C GLN A 27 -13.41 6.20 -6.53
N THR A 28 -13.22 6.76 -7.73
CA THR A 28 -11.93 6.76 -8.45
C THR A 28 -10.81 7.40 -7.64
N TRP A 29 -11.08 8.48 -6.91
CA TRP A 29 -10.04 9.17 -6.12
C TRP A 29 -9.39 8.27 -5.06
N LEU A 30 -10.13 7.30 -4.51
CA LEU A 30 -9.63 6.39 -3.47
C LEU A 30 -8.63 5.40 -4.06
N VAL A 31 -8.88 4.91 -5.27
CA VAL A 31 -7.98 4.04 -6.03
C VAL A 31 -6.67 4.78 -6.34
N TRP A 32 -6.76 6.03 -6.84
CA TRP A 32 -5.59 6.84 -7.14
C TRP A 32 -4.77 7.18 -5.89
N LEU A 33 -5.43 7.44 -4.75
CA LEU A 33 -4.76 7.71 -3.49
C LEU A 33 -3.99 6.47 -3.00
N LEU A 34 -4.64 5.30 -2.95
CA LEU A 34 -4.00 4.06 -2.51
C LEU A 34 -2.83 3.65 -3.41
N GLY A 35 -3.01 3.71 -4.73
CA GLY A 35 -1.97 3.38 -5.70
C GLY A 35 -0.80 4.36 -5.68
N GLY A 36 -1.10 5.65 -5.55
CA GLY A 36 -0.10 6.71 -5.42
C GLY A 36 0.74 6.55 -4.16
N VAL A 37 0.11 6.36 -3.01
CA VAL A 37 0.81 6.17 -1.72
C VAL A 37 1.67 4.92 -1.76
N LEU A 38 1.17 3.80 -2.29
CA LEU A 38 1.94 2.56 -2.42
C LEU A 38 3.20 2.76 -3.28
N THR A 39 3.05 3.46 -4.41
CA THR A 39 4.16 3.74 -5.34
C THR A 39 5.21 4.64 -4.70
N VAL A 40 4.79 5.77 -4.11
CA VAL A 40 5.70 6.72 -3.45
C VAL A 40 6.42 6.05 -2.27
N ALA A 41 5.71 5.26 -1.46
CA ALA A 41 6.31 4.51 -0.36
C ALA A 41 7.39 3.55 -0.86
N ARG A 42 7.21 2.86 -2.00
CA ARG A 42 8.23 1.94 -2.54
C ARG A 42 9.43 2.64 -3.15
N ILE A 43 9.23 3.79 -3.79
CA ILE A 43 10.34 4.62 -4.28
C ILE A 43 11.17 5.13 -3.10
N ALA A 44 10.50 5.61 -2.03
CA ALA A 44 11.17 6.02 -0.79
C ALA A 44 11.94 4.87 -0.12
N HIS A 45 11.44 3.63 -0.23
CA HIS A 45 12.14 2.44 0.29
C HIS A 45 13.48 2.23 -0.39
N VAL A 46 13.52 2.27 -1.73
CA VAL A 46 14.76 2.09 -2.49
C VAL A 46 15.75 3.19 -2.15
N TYR A 47 15.28 4.45 -2.10
CA TYR A 47 16.13 5.58 -1.73
C TYR A 47 16.72 5.46 -0.31
N GLY A 48 15.89 5.07 0.66
CA GLY A 48 16.31 4.85 2.05
C GLY A 48 17.26 3.66 2.23
N LEU A 49 17.23 2.69 1.31
CA LEU A 49 18.08 1.50 1.33
C LEU A 49 19.46 1.77 0.73
N ILE A 50 19.55 2.63 -0.27
CA ILE A 50 20.82 3.04 -0.90
C ILE A 50 21.63 3.96 0.02
N LYS A 51 20.96 4.84 0.78
CA LYS A 51 21.63 5.93 1.53
C LYS A 51 22.23 5.53 2.87
N THR A 52 21.77 4.47 3.53
CA THR A 52 22.15 4.15 4.91
C THR A 52 22.23 2.64 5.19
N TYR A 53 23.38 2.15 5.66
CA TYR A 53 23.51 0.82 6.27
C TYR A 53 23.14 0.91 7.77
N GLY A 54 21.84 0.90 8.09
CA GLY A 54 21.35 1.01 9.49
C GLY A 54 19.84 1.28 9.62
N PRO A 55 19.31 1.45 10.85
CA PRO A 55 17.96 1.98 11.06
C PRO A 55 17.87 3.38 10.45
N SER A 56 16.98 3.55 9.46
CA SER A 56 16.86 4.79 8.70
C SER A 56 15.42 5.29 8.71
N LEU A 57 15.26 6.62 8.75
CA LEU A 57 13.94 7.28 8.64
C LEU A 57 13.20 6.84 7.36
N GLY A 58 13.95 6.54 6.29
CA GLY A 58 13.39 5.98 5.05
C GLY A 58 12.63 4.67 5.27
N ARG A 59 13.10 3.77 6.16
CA ARG A 59 12.39 2.52 6.46
C ARG A 59 11.09 2.76 7.25
N ALA A 60 11.09 3.74 8.16
CA ALA A 60 9.90 4.10 8.94
C ALA A 60 8.80 4.69 8.04
N ILE A 61 9.15 5.58 7.12
CA ILE A 61 8.21 6.19 6.17
C ILE A 61 7.55 5.11 5.29
N VAL A 62 8.32 4.13 4.83
CA VAL A 62 7.82 3.03 3.99
C VAL A 62 6.88 2.12 4.78
N PHE A 63 7.25 1.81 6.01
CA PHE A 63 6.42 1.01 6.91
C PHE A 63 5.08 1.71 7.13
N LEU A 64 5.10 3.00 7.50
CA LEU A 64 3.88 3.79 7.69
C LEU A 64 3.04 3.90 6.41
N GLY A 65 3.67 4.16 5.25
CA GLY A 65 2.96 4.26 3.97
C GLY A 65 2.32 2.93 3.55
N THR A 66 3.00 1.81 3.77
CA THR A 66 2.44 0.47 3.46
C THR A 66 1.28 0.13 4.40
N TRP A 67 1.45 0.39 5.70
CA TRP A 67 0.42 0.15 6.69
C TRP A 67 -0.82 1.01 6.46
N PHE A 68 -0.63 2.28 6.05
CA PHE A 68 -1.73 3.14 5.65
C PHE A 68 -2.54 2.54 4.50
N VAL A 69 -1.88 2.06 3.45
CA VAL A 69 -2.55 1.40 2.31
C VAL A 69 -3.33 0.17 2.77
N TYR A 70 -2.83 -0.58 3.74
CA TYR A 70 -3.50 -1.79 4.23
C TYR A 70 -4.72 -1.47 5.07
N VAL A 71 -4.60 -0.54 6.02
CA VAL A 71 -5.72 -0.14 6.89
C VAL A 71 -6.82 0.51 6.05
N VAL A 72 -6.46 1.46 5.19
CA VAL A 72 -7.43 2.16 4.34
C VAL A 72 -8.00 1.22 3.28
N GLY A 73 -7.17 0.42 2.61
CA GLY A 73 -7.62 -0.54 1.60
C GLY A 73 -8.55 -1.62 2.17
N ALA A 74 -8.23 -2.20 3.33
CA ALA A 74 -9.10 -3.16 4.00
C ALA A 74 -10.41 -2.52 4.46
N SER A 75 -10.35 -1.34 5.08
CA SER A 75 -11.56 -0.62 5.51
C SER A 75 -12.47 -0.24 4.33
N ALA A 76 -11.90 0.17 3.20
CA ALA A 76 -12.63 0.47 1.97
C ALA A 76 -13.30 -0.78 1.41
N CYS A 77 -12.58 -1.90 1.31
CA CYS A 77 -13.16 -3.17 0.87
C CYS A 77 -14.35 -3.59 1.73
N VAL A 78 -14.23 -3.48 3.06
CA VAL A 78 -15.30 -3.82 3.99
C VAL A 78 -16.49 -2.87 3.80
N TYR A 79 -16.25 -1.55 3.72
CA TYR A 79 -17.29 -0.54 3.55
C TYR A 79 -18.08 -0.73 2.24
N TYR A 80 -17.39 -0.86 1.10
CA TYR A 80 -18.04 -1.10 -0.19
C TYR A 80 -18.72 -2.48 -0.24
N GLY A 81 -18.17 -3.48 0.47
CA GLY A 81 -18.80 -4.79 0.62
C GLY A 81 -20.13 -4.71 1.35
N PHE A 82 -20.19 -3.96 2.46
CA PHE A 82 -21.45 -3.76 3.18
C PHE A 82 -22.48 -2.97 2.37
N ILE A 83 -22.06 -1.93 1.65
CA ILE A 83 -22.97 -1.15 0.80
C ILE A 83 -23.49 -1.98 -0.37
N GLY A 84 -22.66 -2.81 -0.99
CA GLY A 84 -23.08 -3.65 -2.12
C GLY A 84 -24.02 -4.81 -1.74
N ILE A 85 -24.14 -5.14 -0.45
CA ILE A 85 -25.03 -6.19 0.06
C ILE A 85 -26.44 -5.64 0.40
N ILE A 86 -26.56 -4.35 0.71
CA ILE A 86 -27.81 -3.67 1.09
C ILE A 86 -28.53 -3.16 -0.16
#